data_AF-A0A7S1EHQ8-F1
#
_entry.id   AF-A0A7S1EHQ8-F1
#
_cell.length_a   1.000
_cell.length_b   1.000
_cell.length_c   1.000
_cell.angle_alpha   90.00
_cell.angle_beta   90.00
_cell.angle_gamma   90.00
#
_symmetry.space_group_name_H-M   'P 1'
#
loop_
_entity.id
_entity.type
_entity.pdbx_description
1 polymer ?
#
loop_
_entity_poly.entity_id
_entity_poly.type
_entity_poly.pdbx_seq_one_letter_code
_entity_poly.pdbx_strand_id
1 'polypeptide(L)'
;RKCVKILPSPSFLLHPTQTPPVGRRQSEHPTLLCVSDGSPMESPSDPLPSHRPPTNEFIASMLKRAREEGRVTYDSSKYDFEGHFERMFTPLEGPLSSIHARPVPATPAPISLALLHGFKVAGVKMPPAWNKVLRHKKDRLKKFLATKAYKDFKATFDTFVREEIAPLIGDPQGLVYQCPPTIRVQLPSKNPMGVPHKDADYERHVEEEVNIWVPVTDTFDTNTLFTESQPGKKDFHPLECKYGEAVRFWGNQCWHYTVPNQTDATRVSFDFRVIPMSLYDAGRFDGLIGDYPCAFTGPLSEPGGR
;
A
#
# COMPACT_ATOMS: atom_id res chain seq x y z
N ARG A 1 -2.70 -44.44 31.17
CA ARG A 1 -1.67 -43.68 31.93
C ARG A 1 -0.75 -43.05 30.87
N LYS A 2 -0.53 -41.73 30.76
CA LYS A 2 -0.79 -40.59 31.66
C LYS A 2 -1.64 -39.48 30.97
N CYS A 3 -2.35 -38.69 31.78
CA CYS A 3 -2.76 -37.31 31.47
C CYS A 3 -1.83 -36.36 32.30
N VAL A 4 -1.88 -35.01 32.29
CA VAL A 4 -2.81 -33.95 31.85
C VAL A 4 -1.95 -32.75 31.35
N LYS A 5 -2.40 -31.56 30.90
CA LYS A 5 -3.65 -30.77 31.07
C LYS A 5 -4.03 -30.05 29.74
N ILE A 6 -5.25 -29.52 29.68
CA ILE A 6 -5.64 -28.31 28.93
C ILE A 6 -5.85 -27.21 29.99
N LEU A 7 -5.45 -25.96 29.74
CA LEU A 7 -5.79 -24.79 30.57
C LEU A 7 -6.02 -23.54 29.67
N PRO A 8 -6.78 -22.53 30.14
CA PRO A 8 -7.82 -21.91 29.31
C PRO A 8 -7.47 -20.54 28.69
N SER A 9 -8.33 -20.10 27.78
CA SER A 9 -8.41 -18.71 27.31
C SER A 9 -8.74 -17.74 28.45
N PRO A 10 -8.12 -16.55 28.52
CA PRO A 10 -8.64 -15.42 29.28
C PRO A 10 -9.59 -14.58 28.43
N SER A 11 -10.73 -14.23 29.02
CA SER A 11 -11.72 -13.30 28.45
C SER A 11 -11.22 -11.85 28.44
N PHE A 12 -11.80 -11.02 27.58
CA PHE A 12 -11.61 -9.57 27.59
C PHE A 12 -11.98 -8.92 28.93
N LEU A 13 -11.15 -7.99 29.40
CA LEU A 13 -11.57 -6.81 30.17
C LEU A 13 -10.58 -5.66 29.89
N LEU A 14 -11.11 -4.47 29.64
CA LEU A 14 -10.36 -3.25 29.34
C LEU A 14 -10.05 -2.49 30.63
N HIS A 15 -8.79 -2.09 30.85
CA HIS A 15 -8.36 -0.74 31.26
C HIS A 15 -6.81 -0.67 31.45
N PRO A 16 -6.20 0.53 31.50
CA PRO A 16 -4.83 0.72 31.01
C PRO A 16 -3.77 0.61 32.11
N THR A 17 -2.59 0.09 31.73
CA THR A 17 -1.27 0.75 31.87
C THR A 17 -0.15 -0.25 31.52
N GLN A 18 1.06 0.28 31.30
CA GLN A 18 2.33 -0.43 31.13
C GLN A 18 2.54 -1.12 29.77
N THR A 19 3.29 -0.43 28.92
CA THR A 19 3.92 -0.94 27.69
C THR A 19 4.88 -2.10 27.98
N PRO A 20 4.69 -3.29 27.39
CA PRO A 20 5.71 -4.34 27.39
C PRO A 20 6.82 -4.02 26.36
N PRO A 21 8.04 -4.54 26.53
CA PRO A 21 9.16 -4.25 25.65
C PRO A 21 8.95 -4.82 24.24
N VAL A 22 9.28 -4.02 23.22
CA VAL A 22 9.18 -4.41 21.80
C VAL A 22 10.25 -5.46 21.49
N GLY A 23 9.86 -6.73 21.50
CA GLY A 23 10.70 -7.82 21.04
C GLY A 23 10.91 -7.76 19.53
N ARG A 24 12.16 -7.59 19.08
CA ARG A 24 12.54 -7.60 17.67
C ARG A 24 11.93 -8.78 16.92
N ARG A 25 11.00 -8.50 16.00
CA ARG A 25 10.73 -9.35 14.84
C ARG A 25 11.16 -8.59 13.60
N GLN A 26 12.31 -8.93 13.06
CA GLN A 26 12.71 -8.46 11.73
C GLN A 26 11.68 -8.97 10.72
N SER A 27 11.01 -8.04 10.06
CA SER A 27 10.22 -8.33 8.87
C SER A 27 11.20 -8.62 7.72
N GLU A 28 11.39 -9.90 7.40
CA GLU A 28 12.24 -10.32 6.27
C GLU A 28 11.65 -9.87 4.92
N HIS A 29 11.92 -8.61 4.55
CA HIS A 29 11.62 -8.06 3.24
C HIS A 29 12.78 -8.31 2.26
N PRO A 30 12.49 -8.68 1.00
CA PRO A 30 13.52 -8.86 -0.01
C PRO A 30 14.17 -7.54 -0.46
N THR A 31 15.33 -7.18 0.09
CA THR A 31 16.26 -6.30 -0.63
C THR A 31 16.59 -6.97 -1.97
N LEU A 32 16.31 -6.29 -3.08
CA LEU A 32 16.82 -6.62 -4.41
C LEU A 32 18.02 -5.70 -4.65
N LEU A 33 19.22 -6.29 -4.61
CA LEU A 33 20.42 -5.63 -5.16
C LEU A 33 20.31 -5.69 -6.69
N CYS A 34 20.18 -4.53 -7.32
CA CYS A 34 20.40 -4.40 -8.76
C CYS A 34 21.90 -4.37 -9.02
N VAL A 35 22.37 -5.26 -9.91
CA VAL A 35 23.71 -5.18 -10.49
C VAL A 35 23.64 -4.21 -11.67
N SER A 36 24.45 -3.17 -11.65
CA SER A 36 24.58 -2.22 -12.74
C SER A 36 25.63 -2.71 -13.75
N ASP A 37 25.18 -3.16 -14.93
CA ASP A 37 26.09 -3.32 -16.07
C ASP A 37 26.42 -1.94 -16.65
N GLY A 38 27.70 -1.60 -16.67
CA GLY A 38 28.19 -0.31 -17.14
C GLY A 38 28.30 -0.23 -18.65
N SER A 39 27.69 0.79 -19.24
CA SER A 39 28.06 1.32 -20.56
C SER A 39 27.73 2.81 -20.58
N PRO A 40 28.68 3.70 -20.95
CA PRO A 40 28.45 5.14 -20.88
C PRO A 40 27.51 5.58 -22.02
N MET A 41 26.35 6.13 -21.65
CA MET A 41 25.55 6.94 -22.56
C MET A 41 25.99 8.40 -22.40
N GLU A 42 26.39 9.03 -23.50
CA GLU A 42 26.69 10.47 -23.51
C GLU A 42 25.42 11.26 -23.20
N SER A 43 25.54 12.25 -22.30
CA SER A 43 24.42 13.06 -21.84
C SER A 43 24.24 14.29 -22.72
N PRO A 44 23.04 14.55 -23.28
CA PRO A 44 22.71 15.86 -23.82
C PRO A 44 22.59 16.85 -22.65
N SER A 45 23.51 17.79 -22.56
CA SER A 45 23.58 18.77 -21.47
C SER A 45 22.71 20.00 -21.76
N ASP A 46 21.39 19.82 -21.83
CA ASP A 46 20.45 20.95 -21.78
C ASP A 46 20.10 21.23 -20.31
N PRO A 47 20.31 22.47 -19.80
CA PRO A 47 19.94 22.81 -18.43
C PRO A 47 18.42 22.79 -18.27
N LEU A 48 17.93 21.97 -17.34
CA LEU A 48 16.53 21.98 -16.92
C LEU A 48 16.09 23.42 -16.57
N PRO A 49 14.89 23.86 -17.00
CA PRO A 49 14.42 25.22 -16.73
C PRO A 49 14.41 25.48 -15.23
N SER A 50 15.06 26.57 -14.82
CA SER A 50 15.30 26.91 -13.42
C SER A 50 14.04 27.47 -12.75
N HIS A 51 13.08 26.58 -12.48
CA HIS A 51 12.03 26.85 -11.50
C HIS A 51 12.72 27.21 -10.17
N ARG A 52 12.47 28.43 -9.66
CA ARG A 52 12.97 28.80 -8.33
C ARG A 52 12.46 27.78 -7.31
N PRO A 53 13.29 27.34 -6.35
CA PRO A 53 12.81 26.45 -5.31
C PRO A 53 11.62 27.10 -4.57
N PRO A 54 10.57 26.32 -4.25
CA PRO A 54 9.40 26.86 -3.55
C PRO A 54 9.79 27.46 -2.20
N THR A 55 9.06 28.47 -1.75
CA THR A 55 9.33 29.13 -0.46
C THR A 55 9.01 28.18 0.71
N ASN A 56 9.71 28.34 1.83
CA ASN A 56 9.44 27.54 3.04
C ASN A 56 7.98 27.66 3.50
N GLU A 57 7.35 28.83 3.31
CA GLU A 57 5.93 29.04 3.59
C GLU A 57 5.02 28.24 2.66
N PHE A 58 5.33 28.21 1.35
CA PHE A 58 4.61 27.36 0.40
C PHE A 58 4.74 25.89 0.77
N ILE A 59 5.97 25.42 1.05
CA ILE A 59 6.26 24.03 1.44
C ILE A 59 5.48 23.63 2.70
N ALA A 60 5.51 24.45 3.75
CA ALA A 60 4.79 24.19 5.00
C ALA A 60 3.26 24.16 4.78
N SER A 61 2.74 25.10 3.99
CA SER A 61 1.32 25.21 3.63
C SER A 61 0.84 24.00 2.80
N MET A 62 1.66 23.56 1.84
CA MET A 62 1.46 22.37 1.00
C MET A 62 1.47 21.09 1.85
N LEU A 63 2.53 20.87 2.64
CA LEU A 63 2.63 19.71 3.54
C LEU A 63 1.44 19.61 4.49
N LYS A 64 0.99 20.73 5.05
CA LYS A 64 -0.18 20.73 5.94
C LYS A 64 -1.42 20.17 5.22
N ARG A 65 -1.75 20.69 4.02
CA ARG A 65 -2.87 20.18 3.21
C ARG A 65 -2.69 18.73 2.78
N ALA A 66 -1.47 18.33 2.45
CA ALA A 66 -1.16 16.97 2.01
C ALA A 66 -1.29 15.94 3.16
N ARG A 67 -0.96 16.35 4.40
CA ARG A 67 -1.07 15.52 5.61
C ARG A 67 -2.49 15.47 6.18
N GLU A 68 -3.34 16.45 5.90
CA GLU A 68 -4.77 16.43 6.26
C GLU A 68 -5.50 15.29 5.53
N GLU A 69 -6.33 14.53 6.27
CA GLU A 69 -7.16 13.46 5.70
C GLU A 69 -8.11 14.02 4.63
N GLY A 70 -8.11 13.39 3.45
CA GLY A 70 -8.95 13.83 2.34
C GLY A 70 -9.26 12.70 1.37
N ARG A 71 -10.48 12.71 0.82
CA ARG A 71 -10.89 11.82 -0.25
C ARG A 71 -10.47 12.35 -1.61
N VAL A 72 -10.24 11.41 -2.53
CA VAL A 72 -9.94 11.65 -3.94
C VAL A 72 -10.91 10.79 -4.73
N THR A 73 -11.74 11.39 -5.57
CA THR A 73 -12.56 10.65 -6.54
C THR A 73 -11.85 10.63 -7.87
N TYR A 74 -11.77 9.46 -8.50
CA TYR A 74 -11.14 9.26 -9.81
C TYR A 74 -12.11 8.58 -10.78
N ASP A 75 -11.91 8.81 -12.09
CA ASP A 75 -12.68 8.16 -13.13
C ASP A 75 -12.31 6.67 -13.23
N SER A 76 -13.17 5.79 -12.70
CA SER A 76 -12.97 4.34 -12.73
C SER A 76 -13.08 3.71 -14.11
N SER A 77 -13.57 4.45 -15.13
CA SER A 77 -13.53 4.01 -16.53
C SER A 77 -12.17 4.30 -17.18
N LYS A 78 -11.48 5.35 -16.74
CA LYS A 78 -10.09 5.68 -17.09
C LYS A 78 -9.09 4.80 -16.32
N TYR A 79 -9.38 4.52 -15.05
CA TYR A 79 -8.53 3.75 -14.14
C TYR A 79 -9.21 2.43 -13.73
N ASP A 80 -9.22 1.45 -14.65
CA ASP A 80 -9.78 0.08 -14.47
C ASP A 80 -8.99 -0.77 -13.45
N PHE A 81 -8.85 -0.31 -12.20
CA PHE A 81 -8.14 -1.06 -11.17
C PHE A 81 -8.82 -2.39 -10.86
N GLU A 82 -10.16 -2.48 -10.89
CA GLU A 82 -10.87 -3.75 -10.70
C GLU A 82 -10.46 -4.79 -11.76
N GLY A 83 -10.62 -4.49 -13.05
CA GLY A 83 -10.22 -5.41 -14.12
C GLY A 83 -8.72 -5.70 -14.14
N HIS A 84 -7.85 -4.74 -13.78
CA HIS A 84 -6.42 -5.02 -13.60
C HIS A 84 -6.18 -6.06 -12.51
N PHE A 85 -6.88 -5.95 -11.39
CA PHE A 85 -6.76 -6.88 -10.28
C PHE A 85 -7.34 -8.25 -10.57
N GLU A 86 -8.48 -8.35 -11.27
CA GLU A 86 -9.01 -9.62 -11.77
C GLU A 86 -7.97 -10.36 -12.62
N ARG A 87 -7.36 -9.65 -13.59
CA ARG A 87 -6.28 -10.19 -14.45
C ARG A 87 -5.07 -10.66 -13.61
N MET A 88 -4.69 -9.91 -12.58
CA MET A 88 -3.59 -10.25 -11.66
C MET A 88 -3.90 -11.41 -10.68
N PHE A 89 -5.18 -11.69 -10.41
CA PHE A 89 -5.65 -12.66 -9.41
C PHE A 89 -6.10 -14.00 -10.02
N THR A 90 -5.94 -14.16 -11.33
CA THR A 90 -6.01 -15.44 -12.04
C THR A 90 -5.27 -16.58 -11.30
N PRO A 91 -5.84 -17.80 -11.22
CA PRO A 91 -7.03 -18.28 -11.92
C PRO A 91 -8.37 -18.06 -11.20
N LEU A 92 -8.50 -17.08 -10.28
CA LEU A 92 -9.81 -16.76 -9.67
C LEU A 92 -10.59 -15.76 -10.53
N GLU A 93 -11.66 -16.23 -11.17
CA GLU A 93 -12.54 -15.43 -12.03
C GLU A 93 -13.73 -14.83 -11.26
N GLY A 94 -14.18 -13.63 -11.65
CA GLY A 94 -15.36 -12.93 -11.12
C GLY A 94 -15.08 -11.81 -10.09
N PRO A 95 -16.13 -11.08 -9.65
CA PRO A 95 -16.02 -9.78 -8.94
C PRO A 95 -15.21 -9.83 -7.65
N LEU A 96 -14.20 -8.96 -7.49
CA LEU A 96 -13.17 -9.09 -6.45
C LEU A 96 -13.72 -9.22 -5.01
N SER A 97 -14.85 -8.57 -4.72
CA SER A 97 -15.57 -8.64 -3.44
C SER A 97 -16.01 -10.05 -3.03
N SER A 98 -16.26 -10.95 -3.99
CA SER A 98 -16.77 -12.31 -3.71
C SER A 98 -15.69 -13.41 -3.71
N ILE A 99 -14.40 -13.06 -3.74
CA ILE A 99 -13.28 -14.01 -3.78
C ILE A 99 -13.34 -15.06 -2.65
N HIS A 100 -13.81 -14.69 -1.46
CA HIS A 100 -13.88 -15.57 -0.29
C HIS A 100 -14.90 -16.71 -0.43
N ALA A 101 -15.93 -16.53 -1.26
CA ALA A 101 -17.00 -17.51 -1.48
C ALA A 101 -16.64 -18.57 -2.55
N ARG A 102 -15.47 -18.44 -3.20
CA ARG A 102 -15.09 -19.27 -4.35
C ARG A 102 -14.41 -20.58 -3.93
N PRO A 103 -14.63 -21.67 -4.68
CA PRO A 103 -13.78 -22.86 -4.61
C PRO A 103 -12.32 -22.47 -4.87
N VAL A 104 -11.40 -22.93 -4.01
CA VAL A 104 -9.97 -22.72 -4.17
C VAL A 104 -9.44 -23.76 -5.19
N PRO A 105 -8.99 -23.36 -6.39
CA PRO A 105 -8.59 -24.32 -7.43
C PRO A 105 -7.31 -25.04 -7.02
N ALA A 106 -7.26 -26.36 -7.27
CA ALA A 106 -6.12 -27.20 -6.90
C ALA A 106 -4.81 -26.71 -7.51
N THR A 107 -4.84 -26.39 -8.81
CA THR A 107 -3.74 -25.83 -9.61
C THR A 107 -4.29 -25.01 -10.78
N PRO A 108 -3.56 -23.99 -11.29
CA PRO A 108 -2.31 -23.45 -10.75
C PRO A 108 -2.55 -22.61 -9.48
N ALA A 109 -1.49 -22.37 -8.70
CA ALA A 109 -1.56 -21.46 -7.56
C ALA A 109 -1.43 -19.99 -8.03
N PRO A 110 -2.33 -19.08 -7.63
CA PRO A 110 -2.32 -17.68 -8.05
C PRO A 110 -0.95 -17.03 -7.89
N ILE A 111 -0.53 -16.26 -8.89
CA ILE A 111 0.82 -15.65 -8.89
C ILE A 111 0.96 -14.55 -7.83
N SER A 112 -0.12 -13.81 -7.56
CA SER A 112 -0.20 -12.76 -6.54
C SER A 112 0.10 -13.29 -5.12
N LEU A 113 1.20 -12.80 -4.53
CA LEU A 113 1.56 -13.08 -3.14
C LEU A 113 0.55 -12.48 -2.15
N ALA A 114 -0.04 -11.33 -2.48
CA ALA A 114 -1.04 -10.67 -1.63
C ALA A 114 -2.33 -11.49 -1.52
N LEU A 115 -2.79 -12.08 -2.63
CA LEU A 115 -3.94 -12.97 -2.64
C LEU A 115 -3.68 -14.25 -1.84
N LEU A 116 -2.54 -14.91 -2.06
CA LEU A 116 -2.12 -16.08 -1.26
C LEU A 116 -1.99 -15.74 0.24
N HIS A 117 -1.55 -14.51 0.57
CA HIS A 117 -1.50 -14.03 1.94
C HIS A 117 -2.90 -13.82 2.53
N GLY A 118 -3.84 -13.24 1.78
CA GLY A 118 -5.23 -13.07 2.20
C GLY A 118 -5.90 -14.40 2.57
N PHE A 119 -5.78 -15.43 1.72
CA PHE A 119 -6.27 -16.78 2.04
C PHE A 119 -5.60 -17.37 3.29
N LYS A 120 -4.29 -17.17 3.46
CA LYS A 120 -3.56 -17.63 4.65
C LYS A 120 -4.04 -16.94 5.94
N VAL A 121 -4.18 -15.61 5.92
CA VAL A 121 -4.67 -14.83 7.05
C VAL A 121 -6.09 -15.23 7.41
N ALA A 122 -6.95 -15.46 6.42
CA ALA A 122 -8.32 -15.91 6.65
C ALA A 122 -8.45 -17.36 7.16
N GLY A 123 -7.35 -18.12 7.25
CA GLY A 123 -7.36 -19.52 7.71
C GLY A 123 -7.94 -20.50 6.68
N VAL A 124 -8.05 -20.11 5.41
CA VAL A 124 -8.60 -20.97 4.36
C VAL A 124 -7.64 -22.12 4.07
N LYS A 125 -8.18 -23.35 3.97
CA LYS A 125 -7.41 -24.57 3.70
C LYS A 125 -6.93 -24.61 2.24
N MET A 126 -5.81 -23.95 1.97
CA MET A 126 -5.19 -23.92 0.64
C MET A 126 -4.58 -25.29 0.24
N PRO A 127 -4.56 -25.65 -1.05
CA PRO A 127 -3.88 -26.85 -1.56
C PRO A 127 -2.39 -26.92 -1.17
N PRO A 128 -1.79 -28.11 -1.03
CA PRO A 128 -0.36 -28.26 -0.73
C PRO A 128 0.56 -27.55 -1.73
N ALA A 129 0.17 -27.48 -3.00
CA ALA A 129 0.87 -26.72 -4.04
C ALA A 129 0.97 -25.22 -3.72
N TRP A 130 -0.10 -24.62 -3.17
CA TRP A 130 -0.14 -23.20 -2.77
C TRP A 130 0.77 -22.94 -1.57
N ASN A 131 0.76 -23.85 -0.58
CA ASN A 131 1.65 -23.76 0.58
C ASN A 131 3.13 -23.88 0.19
N LYS A 132 3.46 -24.73 -0.79
CA LYS A 132 4.83 -24.88 -1.32
C LYS A 132 5.35 -23.59 -1.96
N VAL A 133 4.51 -22.85 -2.68
CA VAL A 133 4.95 -21.63 -3.40
C VAL A 133 5.20 -20.43 -2.48
N LEU A 134 4.56 -20.36 -1.31
CA LEU A 134 4.79 -19.31 -0.32
C LEU A 134 6.23 -19.31 0.28
N ARG A 135 7.02 -20.36 0.04
CA ARG A 135 8.42 -20.47 0.49
C ARG A 135 9.41 -19.69 -0.39
N HIS A 136 9.04 -19.35 -1.63
CA HIS A 136 9.92 -18.68 -2.60
C HIS A 136 9.40 -17.27 -2.93
N LYS A 137 9.25 -16.43 -1.91
CA LYS A 137 8.64 -15.09 -2.05
C LYS A 137 9.38 -14.20 -3.06
N LYS A 138 10.73 -14.14 -2.99
CA LYS A 138 11.55 -13.29 -3.87
C LYS A 138 11.28 -13.59 -5.35
N ASP A 139 11.40 -14.85 -5.75
CA ASP A 139 11.22 -15.29 -7.13
C ASP A 139 9.80 -15.12 -7.63
N ARG A 140 8.79 -15.30 -6.75
CA ARG A 140 7.39 -15.07 -7.11
C ARG A 140 7.09 -13.59 -7.30
N LEU A 141 7.63 -12.71 -6.46
CA LEU A 141 7.49 -11.27 -6.66
C LEU A 141 8.11 -10.86 -8.01
N LYS A 142 9.34 -11.31 -8.30
CA LYS A 142 9.98 -11.06 -9.61
C LYS A 142 9.13 -11.57 -10.78
N LYS A 143 8.56 -12.78 -10.69
CA LYS A 143 7.67 -13.34 -11.72
C LYS A 143 6.35 -12.58 -11.83
N PHE A 144 5.76 -12.14 -10.72
CA PHE A 144 4.52 -11.36 -10.67
C PHE A 144 4.70 -10.01 -11.37
N LEU A 145 5.74 -9.26 -10.99
CA LEU A 145 6.09 -7.97 -11.58
C LEU A 145 6.43 -8.09 -13.08
N ALA A 146 6.92 -9.25 -13.53
CA ALA A 146 7.21 -9.51 -14.94
C ALA A 146 5.97 -9.83 -15.80
N THR A 147 4.80 -10.16 -15.20
CA THR A 147 3.58 -10.51 -15.96
C THR A 147 3.03 -9.33 -16.76
N LYS A 148 2.34 -9.61 -17.87
CA LYS A 148 1.61 -8.58 -18.61
C LYS A 148 0.56 -7.89 -17.73
N ALA A 149 -0.24 -8.66 -16.98
CA ALA A 149 -1.27 -8.12 -16.10
C ALA A 149 -0.73 -7.10 -15.08
N TYR A 150 0.43 -7.37 -14.46
CA TYR A 150 1.07 -6.41 -13.57
C TYR A 150 1.63 -5.19 -14.31
N LYS A 151 2.25 -5.36 -15.49
CA LYS A 151 2.77 -4.24 -16.29
C LYS A 151 1.64 -3.31 -16.76
N ASP A 152 0.52 -3.89 -17.19
CA ASP A 152 -0.70 -3.15 -17.54
C ASP A 152 -1.21 -2.36 -16.32
N PHE A 153 -1.31 -3.01 -15.14
CA PHE A 153 -1.67 -2.34 -13.88
C PHE A 153 -0.72 -1.19 -13.54
N LYS A 154 0.60 -1.40 -13.68
CA LYS A 154 1.62 -0.39 -13.37
C LYS A 154 1.47 0.83 -14.26
N ALA A 155 1.22 0.67 -15.56
CA ALA A 155 1.02 1.80 -16.47
C ALA A 155 -0.19 2.68 -16.07
N THR A 156 -1.29 2.05 -15.67
CA THR A 156 -2.49 2.74 -15.15
C THR A 156 -2.22 3.39 -13.79
N PHE A 157 -1.48 2.72 -12.90
CA PHE A 157 -1.04 3.26 -11.61
C PHE A 157 -0.12 4.48 -11.76
N ASP A 158 0.92 4.41 -12.60
CA ASP A 158 1.84 5.53 -12.84
C ASP A 158 1.09 6.75 -13.41
N THR A 159 0.09 6.51 -14.27
CA THR A 159 -0.79 7.53 -14.85
C THR A 159 -1.72 8.14 -13.80
N PHE A 160 -2.32 7.32 -12.92
CA PHE A 160 -3.13 7.78 -11.78
C PHE A 160 -2.32 8.64 -10.81
N VAL A 161 -1.09 8.23 -10.47
CA VAL A 161 -0.24 9.02 -9.58
C VAL A 161 0.13 10.36 -10.20
N ARG A 162 0.49 10.39 -11.50
CA ARG A 162 0.82 11.63 -12.21
C ARG A 162 -0.35 12.59 -12.34
N GLU A 163 -1.56 12.09 -12.61
CA GLU A 163 -2.69 12.94 -13.05
C GLU A 163 -3.69 13.25 -11.93
N GLU A 164 -3.88 12.36 -10.97
CA GLU A 164 -4.82 12.58 -9.84
C GLU A 164 -4.08 12.95 -8.55
N ILE A 165 -2.97 12.27 -8.24
CA ILE A 165 -2.28 12.40 -6.94
C ILE A 165 -1.26 13.55 -6.93
N ALA A 166 -0.48 13.73 -7.99
CA ALA A 166 0.52 14.81 -8.03
C ALA A 166 -0.11 16.21 -7.93
N PRO A 167 -1.21 16.54 -8.64
CA PRO A 167 -1.92 17.81 -8.47
C PRO A 167 -2.57 17.95 -7.09
N LEU A 168 -3.05 16.86 -6.49
CA LEU A 168 -3.65 16.83 -5.16
C LEU A 168 -2.66 17.19 -4.03
N ILE A 169 -1.40 16.72 -4.14
CA ILE A 169 -0.33 17.10 -3.21
C ILE A 169 0.16 18.52 -3.52
N GLY A 170 0.28 18.87 -4.80
CA GLY A 170 0.45 20.25 -5.27
C GLY A 170 1.88 20.79 -5.25
N ASP A 171 2.90 19.93 -5.26
CA ASP A 171 4.29 20.35 -5.47
C ASP A 171 4.55 20.59 -6.97
N PRO A 172 4.94 21.80 -7.41
CA PRO A 172 5.22 22.08 -8.82
C PRO A 172 6.31 21.17 -9.42
N GLN A 173 7.25 20.70 -8.60
CA GLN A 173 8.31 19.78 -9.03
C GLN A 173 7.85 18.31 -9.15
N GLY A 174 6.59 18.02 -8.76
CA GLY A 174 6.00 16.69 -8.82
C GLY A 174 6.21 15.87 -7.55
N LEU A 175 6.11 14.55 -7.68
CA LEU A 175 6.20 13.59 -6.59
C LEU A 175 7.25 12.51 -6.83
N VAL A 176 7.82 12.06 -5.72
CA VAL A 176 8.46 10.75 -5.59
C VAL A 176 7.45 9.82 -4.93
N TYR A 177 7.26 8.61 -5.46
CA TYR A 177 6.24 7.67 -4.98
C TYR A 177 6.75 6.23 -4.90
N GLN A 178 6.28 5.50 -3.90
CA GLN A 178 6.57 4.09 -3.70
C GLN A 178 6.12 3.27 -4.93
N CYS A 179 7.06 2.54 -5.53
CA CYS A 179 6.81 1.70 -6.70
C CYS A 179 7.65 0.40 -6.63
N PRO A 180 7.04 -0.78 -6.47
CA PRO A 180 5.61 -1.09 -6.62
C PRO A 180 4.76 -0.65 -5.41
N PRO A 181 3.47 -0.32 -5.62
CA PRO A 181 2.53 -0.11 -4.53
C PRO A 181 2.28 -1.43 -3.77
N THR A 182 1.92 -1.33 -2.50
CA THR A 182 1.67 -2.51 -1.66
C THR A 182 0.24 -3.00 -1.85
N ILE A 183 0.08 -4.22 -2.38
CA ILE A 183 -1.23 -4.84 -2.58
C ILE A 183 -1.69 -5.56 -1.31
N ARG A 184 -2.95 -5.36 -0.92
CA ARG A 184 -3.60 -5.95 0.26
C ARG A 184 -4.90 -6.66 -0.13
N VAL A 185 -5.15 -7.83 0.46
CA VAL A 185 -6.37 -8.63 0.24
C VAL A 185 -6.88 -9.15 1.58
N GLN A 186 -8.08 -8.73 2.00
CA GLN A 186 -8.70 -9.11 3.29
C GLN A 186 -10.02 -9.85 3.06
N LEU A 187 -9.98 -11.17 3.10
CA LEU A 187 -11.19 -11.98 3.11
C LEU A 187 -11.90 -11.86 4.48
N PRO A 188 -13.24 -12.02 4.54
CA PRO A 188 -13.98 -12.22 5.78
C PRO A 188 -13.34 -13.29 6.65
N SER A 189 -12.96 -12.94 7.88
CA SER A 189 -12.32 -13.85 8.83
C SER A 189 -12.19 -13.25 10.23
N LYS A 190 -11.88 -14.11 11.20
CA LYS A 190 -11.61 -13.71 12.60
C LYS A 190 -10.25 -13.02 12.81
N ASN A 191 -9.45 -12.84 11.76
CA ASN A 191 -8.09 -12.33 11.85
C ASN A 191 -7.97 -10.94 11.19
N PRO A 192 -7.33 -9.95 11.84
CA PRO A 192 -6.93 -8.72 11.16
C PRO A 192 -5.76 -9.01 10.20
N MET A 193 -5.55 -8.14 9.21
CA MET A 193 -4.40 -8.28 8.29
C MET A 193 -3.09 -7.73 8.90
N GLY A 194 -3.19 -6.68 9.69
CA GLY A 194 -2.07 -6.01 10.35
C GLY A 194 -2.38 -5.62 11.80
N VAL A 195 -1.34 -5.23 12.53
CA VAL A 195 -1.43 -4.64 13.88
C VAL A 195 -1.48 -3.12 13.79
N PRO A 196 -1.95 -2.40 14.83
CA PRO A 196 -1.75 -0.96 14.96
C PRO A 196 -0.27 -0.58 14.87
N HIS A 197 0.01 0.43 14.06
CA HIS A 197 1.31 1.09 13.89
C HIS A 197 1.12 2.49 13.30
N LYS A 198 2.19 3.28 13.34
CA LYS A 198 2.44 4.42 12.44
C LYS A 198 3.59 4.01 11.51
N ASP A 199 3.68 4.54 10.29
CA ASP A 199 4.83 4.18 9.44
C ASP A 199 6.16 4.66 10.07
N ALA A 200 6.19 5.78 10.80
CA ALA A 200 7.37 6.24 11.54
C ALA A 200 7.83 5.32 12.70
N ASP A 201 7.11 4.23 13.00
CA ASP A 201 7.62 3.18 13.90
C ASP A 201 8.64 2.26 13.19
N TYR A 202 8.90 2.47 11.90
CA TYR A 202 9.86 1.75 11.06
C TYR A 202 11.00 2.68 10.60
N GLU A 203 12.25 2.27 10.81
CA GLU A 203 13.45 3.13 10.74
C GLU A 203 13.67 3.92 9.44
N ARG A 204 13.20 3.42 8.28
CA ARG A 204 13.38 4.06 6.97
C ARG A 204 12.21 4.93 6.51
N HIS A 205 11.13 5.01 7.28
CA HIS A 205 9.97 5.83 6.95
C HIS A 205 10.09 7.24 7.53
N VAL A 206 9.84 8.25 6.69
CA VAL A 206 10.19 9.66 6.99
C VAL A 206 8.96 10.56 7.06
N GLU A 207 9.02 11.64 7.84
CA GLU A 207 7.82 12.44 8.17
C GLU A 207 7.16 13.10 6.95
N GLU A 208 7.95 13.34 5.91
CA GLU A 208 7.56 13.93 4.62
C GLU A 208 6.67 12.98 3.79
N GLU A 209 6.55 11.71 4.18
CA GLU A 209 5.65 10.74 3.57
C GLU A 209 4.18 11.02 3.85
N VAL A 210 3.39 10.99 2.78
CA VAL A 210 1.92 11.00 2.81
C VAL A 210 1.41 9.68 2.23
N ASN A 211 0.46 9.05 2.91
CA ASN A 211 -0.12 7.77 2.50
C ASN A 211 -1.29 8.02 1.55
N ILE A 212 -1.30 7.29 0.43
CA ILE A 212 -2.45 7.14 -0.45
C ILE A 212 -2.92 5.69 -0.34
N TRP A 213 -4.17 5.49 0.08
CA TRP A 213 -4.82 4.20 0.15
C TRP A 213 -5.98 4.14 -0.84
N VAL A 214 -5.94 3.15 -1.73
CA VAL A 214 -6.88 2.98 -2.84
C VAL A 214 -7.62 1.65 -2.71
N PRO A 215 -8.87 1.66 -2.26
CA PRO A 215 -9.77 0.53 -2.38
C PRO A 215 -10.09 0.20 -3.85
N VAL A 216 -10.04 -1.08 -4.17
CA VAL A 216 -10.43 -1.66 -5.49
C VAL A 216 -11.79 -2.36 -5.38
N THR A 217 -12.27 -2.54 -4.15
CA THR A 217 -13.63 -2.99 -3.78
C THR A 217 -14.17 -2.02 -2.74
N ASP A 218 -15.48 -1.81 -2.69
CA ASP A 218 -16.14 -1.05 -1.62
C ASP A 218 -15.65 -1.44 -0.22
N THR A 219 -15.37 -0.42 0.60
CA THR A 219 -14.99 -0.56 2.01
C THR A 219 -16.01 0.09 2.94
N PHE A 220 -16.43 -0.66 3.96
CA PHE A 220 -17.48 -0.32 4.92
C PHE A 220 -17.32 -1.16 6.20
N ASP A 221 -17.81 -0.66 7.32
CA ASP A 221 -17.81 -1.34 8.63
C ASP A 221 -16.41 -1.91 8.99
N THR A 222 -16.25 -3.24 8.99
CA THR A 222 -15.06 -3.94 9.48
C THR A 222 -14.11 -4.38 8.36
N ASN A 223 -14.48 -4.21 7.09
CA ASN A 223 -13.59 -4.56 5.97
C ASN A 223 -12.64 -3.42 5.57
N THR A 224 -12.49 -2.38 6.39
CA THR A 224 -11.75 -1.15 6.01
C THR A 224 -10.44 -0.95 6.79
N LEU A 225 -9.73 0.16 6.52
CA LEU A 225 -8.66 0.70 7.35
C LEU A 225 -9.24 1.66 8.38
N PHE A 226 -8.75 1.61 9.61
CA PHE A 226 -9.06 2.54 10.68
C PHE A 226 -7.84 3.43 10.92
N THR A 227 -8.05 4.73 11.16
CA THR A 227 -6.98 5.70 11.46
C THR A 227 -7.44 6.70 12.53
N GLU A 228 -6.50 7.34 13.23
CA GLU A 228 -6.77 8.57 13.99
C GLU A 228 -7.03 9.75 13.03
N SER A 229 -7.84 10.73 13.46
CA SER A 229 -8.08 11.95 12.69
C SER A 229 -6.84 12.84 12.59
N GLN A 230 -6.01 12.86 13.62
CA GLN A 230 -4.73 13.57 13.71
C GLN A 230 -3.79 12.81 14.67
N PRO A 231 -2.46 12.95 14.55
CA PRO A 231 -1.51 12.15 15.32
C PRO A 231 -1.76 12.19 16.84
N GLY A 232 -1.95 11.01 17.43
CA GLY A 232 -2.04 10.82 18.88
C GLY A 232 -3.39 11.16 19.51
N LYS A 233 -4.41 11.55 18.73
CA LYS A 233 -5.77 11.81 19.23
C LYS A 233 -6.53 10.57 19.69
N LYS A 234 -6.23 9.40 19.11
CA LYS A 234 -6.86 8.09 19.39
C LYS A 234 -8.38 8.05 19.12
N ASP A 235 -8.87 8.95 18.28
CA ASP A 235 -10.26 9.10 17.85
C ASP A 235 -10.55 8.24 16.60
N PHE A 236 -10.22 6.95 16.68
CA PHE A 236 -10.19 6.05 15.53
C PHE A 236 -11.53 5.94 14.78
N HIS A 237 -11.50 6.23 13.48
CA HIS A 237 -12.66 6.12 12.57
C HIS A 237 -12.36 5.24 11.34
N PRO A 238 -13.39 4.64 10.72
CA PRO A 238 -13.24 3.85 9.50
C PRO A 238 -13.09 4.72 8.25
N LEU A 239 -12.18 4.33 7.35
CA LEU A 239 -12.04 4.91 6.02
C LEU A 239 -13.00 4.23 5.01
N GLU A 240 -14.30 4.46 5.14
CA GLU A 240 -15.29 3.87 4.24
C GLU A 240 -15.23 4.49 2.84
N CYS A 241 -15.19 3.70 1.77
CA CYS A 241 -15.02 4.18 0.39
C CYS A 241 -15.82 3.33 -0.60
N LYS A 242 -16.20 3.96 -1.72
CA LYS A 242 -16.69 3.27 -2.92
C LYS A 242 -15.56 3.05 -3.92
N TYR A 243 -15.72 2.07 -4.79
CA TYR A 243 -14.84 1.97 -5.96
C TYR A 243 -14.89 3.27 -6.78
N GLY A 244 -13.73 3.77 -7.22
CA GLY A 244 -13.59 5.15 -7.72
C GLY A 244 -13.18 6.18 -6.65
N GLU A 245 -13.04 5.81 -5.38
CA GLU A 245 -12.47 6.66 -4.32
C GLU A 245 -11.10 6.16 -3.83
N ALA A 246 -10.29 7.09 -3.35
CA ALA A 246 -9.05 6.87 -2.60
C ALA A 246 -8.97 7.84 -1.41
N VAL A 247 -8.17 7.51 -0.39
CA VAL A 247 -7.92 8.37 0.77
C VAL A 247 -6.45 8.75 0.87
N ARG A 248 -6.20 10.05 0.97
CA ARG A 248 -4.92 10.65 1.37
C ARG A 248 -4.95 10.89 2.88
N PHE A 249 -3.93 10.46 3.62
CA PHE A 249 -3.80 10.71 5.06
C PHE A 249 -2.33 10.62 5.53
N TRP A 250 -2.01 11.14 6.71
CA TRP A 250 -0.66 11.10 7.27
C TRP A 250 -0.38 9.83 8.09
N GLY A 251 -0.47 8.66 7.46
CA GLY A 251 -0.19 7.36 8.11
C GLY A 251 1.23 7.18 8.65
N ASN A 252 2.16 8.06 8.28
CA ASN A 252 3.46 8.19 8.94
C ASN A 252 3.36 8.57 10.43
N GLN A 253 2.38 9.39 10.84
CA GLN A 253 2.22 9.84 12.23
C GLN A 253 0.86 9.50 12.86
N CYS A 254 -0.21 9.31 12.07
CA CYS A 254 -1.48 8.78 12.55
C CYS A 254 -1.40 7.25 12.72
N TRP A 255 -1.83 6.76 13.88
CA TRP A 255 -1.97 5.31 14.08
C TRP A 255 -3.03 4.75 13.15
N HIS A 256 -2.71 3.67 12.44
CA HIS A 256 -3.65 3.00 11.54
C HIS A 256 -3.59 1.47 11.62
N TYR A 257 -4.72 0.80 11.35
CA TYR A 257 -4.84 -0.66 11.42
C TYR A 257 -6.05 -1.22 10.66
N THR A 258 -6.07 -2.55 10.52
CA THR A 258 -7.25 -3.33 10.14
C THR A 258 -7.82 -4.06 11.35
N VAL A 259 -9.14 -4.13 11.48
CA VAL A 259 -9.82 -5.07 12.39
C VAL A 259 -10.08 -6.41 11.67
N PRO A 260 -10.53 -7.49 12.34
CA PRO A 260 -11.07 -8.67 11.66
C PRO A 260 -12.23 -8.28 10.74
N ASN A 261 -12.21 -8.74 9.49
CA ASN A 261 -13.28 -8.46 8.53
C ASN A 261 -14.50 -9.36 8.87
N GLN A 262 -15.58 -8.75 9.36
CA GLN A 262 -16.83 -9.42 9.72
C GLN A 262 -17.94 -9.23 8.67
N THR A 263 -17.68 -8.44 7.62
CA THR A 263 -18.59 -8.27 6.47
C THR A 263 -18.65 -9.54 5.62
N ASP A 264 -19.58 -9.57 4.66
CA ASP A 264 -19.67 -10.57 3.60
C ASP A 264 -18.86 -10.19 2.33
N ALA A 265 -17.94 -9.22 2.42
CA ALA A 265 -17.16 -8.73 1.29
C ALA A 265 -15.64 -8.89 1.51
N THR A 266 -14.95 -9.48 0.54
CA THR A 266 -13.48 -9.41 0.45
C THR A 266 -13.05 -7.99 0.11
N ARG A 267 -12.22 -7.38 0.94
CA ARG A 267 -11.52 -6.15 0.55
C ARG A 267 -10.34 -6.47 -0.35
N VAL A 268 -10.24 -5.77 -1.46
CA VAL A 268 -9.01 -5.61 -2.24
C VAL A 268 -8.64 -4.13 -2.21
N SER A 269 -7.38 -3.82 -1.90
CA SER A 269 -6.87 -2.45 -1.90
C SER A 269 -5.38 -2.42 -2.23
N PHE A 270 -4.85 -1.27 -2.60
CA PHE A 270 -3.42 -1.01 -2.58
C PHE A 270 -3.07 0.27 -1.82
N ASP A 271 -1.89 0.30 -1.22
CA ASP A 271 -1.34 1.44 -0.48
C ASP A 271 0.06 1.82 -0.98
N PHE A 272 0.33 3.11 -1.07
CA PHE A 272 1.65 3.64 -1.42
C PHE A 272 1.89 4.97 -0.70
N ARG A 273 3.16 5.29 -0.43
CA ARG A 273 3.57 6.59 0.10
C ARG A 273 4.09 7.48 -1.02
N VAL A 274 3.86 8.78 -0.87
CA VAL A 274 4.39 9.84 -1.73
C VAL A 274 5.15 10.86 -0.89
N ILE A 275 6.22 11.42 -1.46
CA ILE A 275 6.99 12.54 -0.90
C ILE A 275 6.98 13.66 -1.95
N PRO A 276 6.66 14.91 -1.58
CA PRO A 276 6.81 16.08 -2.46
C PRO A 276 8.25 16.17 -2.98
N MET A 277 8.44 16.37 -4.29
CA MET A 277 9.78 16.36 -4.90
C MET A 277 10.71 17.43 -4.30
N SER A 278 10.17 18.58 -3.87
CA SER A 278 10.91 19.63 -3.15
C SER A 278 11.44 19.24 -1.77
N LEU A 279 11.03 18.07 -1.25
CA LEU A 279 11.43 17.52 0.05
C LEU A 279 12.19 16.18 -0.09
N TYR A 280 12.34 15.67 -1.30
CA TYR A 280 13.00 14.39 -1.54
C TYR A 280 14.52 14.55 -1.67
N ASP A 281 15.26 13.99 -0.72
CA ASP A 281 16.72 13.89 -0.76
C ASP A 281 17.13 12.43 -1.01
N ALA A 282 17.56 12.14 -2.25
CA ALA A 282 17.98 10.81 -2.65
C ALA A 282 19.19 10.27 -1.86
N GLY A 283 20.04 11.16 -1.33
CA GLY A 283 21.20 10.78 -0.51
C GLY A 283 20.82 10.51 0.96
N ARG A 284 19.81 11.20 1.48
CA ARG A 284 19.21 10.91 2.80
C ARG A 284 18.37 9.63 2.80
N PHE A 285 17.77 9.28 1.65
CA PHE A 285 16.77 8.20 1.54
C PHE A 285 17.24 6.97 0.73
N ASP A 286 18.53 6.85 0.39
CA ASP A 286 19.11 5.74 -0.39
C ASP A 286 18.41 5.46 -1.75
N GLY A 287 17.68 6.44 -2.31
CA GLY A 287 16.84 6.23 -3.50
C GLY A 287 15.52 5.47 -3.25
N LEU A 288 15.06 5.39 -1.99
CA LEU A 288 13.91 4.61 -1.54
C LEU A 288 12.82 5.49 -0.89
N ILE A 289 11.66 4.89 -0.66
CA ILE A 289 10.67 5.35 0.33
C ILE A 289 10.41 4.17 1.27
N GLY A 290 10.78 4.30 2.55
CA GLY A 290 10.84 3.18 3.47
C GLY A 290 11.76 2.07 2.95
N ASP A 291 11.20 0.87 2.79
CA ASP A 291 11.89 -0.32 2.28
C ASP A 291 11.78 -0.49 0.76
N TYR A 292 11.14 0.45 0.05
CA TYR A 292 10.64 0.25 -1.31
C TYR A 292 11.37 1.13 -2.33
N PRO A 293 11.63 0.61 -3.55
CA PRO A 293 12.05 1.45 -4.66
C PRO A 293 11.00 2.54 -4.94
N CYS A 294 11.45 3.66 -5.49
CA CYS A 294 10.58 4.76 -5.87
C CYS A 294 10.52 4.96 -7.40
N ALA A 295 9.52 5.72 -7.82
CA ALA A 295 9.42 6.30 -9.14
C ALA A 295 9.03 7.79 -9.01
N PHE A 296 9.13 8.53 -10.12
CA PHE A 296 9.01 9.98 -10.16
C PHE A 296 7.92 10.37 -11.17
N THR A 297 7.11 11.39 -10.87
CA THR A 297 6.09 11.88 -11.82
C THR A 297 6.67 12.83 -12.86
N GLY A 298 7.80 13.46 -12.56
CA GLY A 298 8.23 14.70 -13.19
C GLY A 298 7.41 15.91 -12.70
N PRO A 299 7.79 17.14 -13.09
CA PRO A 299 7.07 18.36 -12.76
C PRO A 299 5.59 18.30 -13.16
N LEU A 300 4.74 19.03 -12.43
CA LEU A 300 3.35 19.22 -12.84
C LEU A 300 3.34 20.03 -14.13
N SER A 301 2.53 19.61 -15.12
CA SER A 301 2.29 20.41 -16.31
C SER A 301 1.63 21.73 -15.92
N GLU A 302 2.09 22.84 -16.50
CA GLU A 302 1.47 24.15 -16.24
C GLU A 302 -0.03 24.11 -16.59
N PRO A 303 -0.89 24.81 -15.82
CA PRO A 303 -2.33 24.86 -16.06
C PRO A 303 -2.66 25.71 -17.30
N GLY A 304 -2.39 25.17 -18.49
CA GLY A 304 -2.51 25.90 -19.77
C GLY A 304 -2.46 25.05 -21.05
N GLY A 305 -2.48 23.71 -20.96
CA GLY A 305 -2.43 22.82 -22.13
C GLY A 305 -3.64 21.89 -22.23
N ARG A 306 -4.74 22.37 -22.82
CA ARG A 306 -5.83 21.58 -23.41
C ARG A 306 -6.10 22.07 -24.83
#